data_AF-A0A6J8A0Q5-F1
#
_entry.id   AF-A0A6J8A0Q5-F1
#
_cell.length_a   1.000
_cell.length_b   1.000
_cell.length_c   1.000
_cell.angle_alpha   90.00
_cell.angle_beta   90.00
_cell.angle_gamma   90.00
#
_symmetry.space_group_name_H-M   'P 1'
#
loop_
_entity.id
_entity.type
_entity.pdbx_description
1 polymer ?
#
loop_
_entity_poly.entity_id
_entity_poly.type
_entity_poly.pdbx_seq_one_letter_code
_entity_poly.pdbx_strand_id
1 'polypeptide(L)'
;MDGKTIKLNVSGTCFEISQTSMEKLLETKSEATETLLKLQDFTTEVFFERHPGIFPTILGYLQGRDMHFPSSVCVGEFLEELKFWGIDTKYISKCCLSKIVTFTDEQKTLQIMEKDQNNKDDKRNALLKKVEGKQSWERIQARGWLVLEEPSTSVLAKVIIIHFL
;
A
#
# COMPACT_ATOMS: atom_id res chain seq x y z
N MET A 1 2.71 -40.60 -15.34
CA MET A 1 3.24 -40.31 -13.99
C MET A 1 2.23 -39.41 -13.34
N ASP A 2 1.37 -39.97 -12.50
CA ASP A 2 0.29 -39.23 -11.84
C ASP A 2 0.93 -38.29 -10.81
N GLY A 3 1.21 -37.07 -11.26
CA GLY A 3 1.83 -36.04 -10.44
C GLY A 3 0.85 -35.62 -9.36
N LYS A 4 1.22 -35.82 -8.09
CA LYS A 4 0.41 -35.39 -6.94
C LYS A 4 0.12 -33.89 -7.06
N THR A 5 -1.15 -33.54 -7.12
CA THR A 5 -1.64 -32.16 -7.15
C THR A 5 -2.20 -31.77 -5.78
N ILE A 6 -2.26 -30.46 -5.54
CA ILE A 6 -2.81 -29.87 -4.32
C ILE A 6 -3.86 -28.84 -4.73
N LYS A 7 -4.97 -28.81 -4.00
CA LYS A 7 -6.03 -27.82 -4.21
C LYS A 7 -5.80 -26.60 -3.31
N LEU A 8 -5.66 -25.44 -3.94
CA LEU A 8 -5.62 -24.14 -3.27
C LEU A 8 -6.93 -23.41 -3.56
N ASN A 9 -7.70 -23.14 -2.52
CA ASN A 9 -8.92 -22.36 -2.60
C ASN A 9 -8.62 -20.92 -2.20
N VAL A 10 -8.66 -20.00 -3.17
CA VAL A 10 -8.45 -18.58 -2.95
C VAL A 10 -9.82 -17.90 -2.96
N SER A 11 -10.35 -17.58 -1.77
CA SER A 11 -11.64 -16.92 -1.56
C SER A 11 -12.81 -17.51 -2.36
N GLY A 12 -12.89 -18.84 -2.44
CA GLY A 12 -13.92 -19.58 -3.16
C GLY A 12 -13.55 -20.02 -4.58
N THR A 13 -12.42 -19.54 -5.13
CA THR A 13 -11.91 -20.00 -6.42
C THR A 13 -10.85 -21.09 -6.22
N CYS A 14 -11.13 -22.30 -6.68
CA CYS A 14 -10.23 -23.44 -6.52
C CYS A 14 -9.23 -23.54 -7.67
N PHE A 15 -7.95 -23.62 -7.31
CA PHE A 15 -6.83 -23.83 -8.20
C PHE A 15 -6.16 -25.16 -7.88
N GLU A 16 -5.94 -25.98 -8.89
CA GLU A 16 -5.18 -27.21 -8.76
C GLU A 16 -3.74 -26.97 -9.22
N ILE A 17 -2.79 -27.16 -8.31
CA ILE A 17 -1.37 -26.86 -8.56
C ILE A 17 -0.52 -28.13 -8.45
N SER A 18 0.57 -28.18 -9.21
CA SER A 18 1.53 -29.28 -9.15
C SER A 18 2.41 -29.19 -7.90
N GLN A 19 2.94 -30.34 -7.45
CA GLN A 19 3.92 -30.38 -6.37
C GLN A 19 5.13 -29.46 -6.62
N THR A 20 5.62 -29.35 -7.85
CA THR A 20 6.71 -28.41 -8.19
C THR A 20 6.34 -26.95 -7.96
N SER A 21 5.09 -26.56 -8.27
CA SER A 21 4.62 -25.18 -8.02
C SER A 21 4.49 -24.92 -6.52
N MET A 22 4.08 -25.94 -5.77
CA MET A 22 4.02 -25.90 -4.31
C MET A 22 5.40 -25.73 -3.68
N GLU A 23 6.39 -26.51 -4.11
CA GLU A 23 7.77 -26.43 -3.61
C GLU A 23 8.35 -25.02 -3.82
N LYS A 24 8.18 -24.46 -5.01
CA LYS A 24 8.57 -23.06 -5.29
C LYS A 24 7.85 -22.06 -4.39
N LEU A 25 6.56 -22.28 -4.12
CA LEU A 25 5.81 -21.42 -3.20
C LEU A 25 6.35 -21.52 -1.77
N LEU A 26 6.76 -22.71 -1.32
CA LEU A 26 7.39 -22.89 -0.01
C LEU A 26 8.78 -22.23 0.08
N GLU A 27 9.50 -22.12 -1.04
CA GLU A 27 10.80 -21.43 -1.10
C GLU A 27 10.69 -19.90 -0.93
N THR A 28 9.51 -19.31 -1.22
CA THR A 28 9.29 -17.85 -1.11
C THR A 28 9.37 -17.33 0.33
N LYS A 29 9.27 -18.20 1.35
CA LYS A 29 9.25 -17.85 2.78
C LYS A 29 8.24 -16.73 3.09
N SER A 30 7.07 -16.86 2.50
CA SER A 30 5.99 -15.88 2.57
C SER A 30 4.98 -16.21 3.67
N GLU A 31 4.02 -15.30 3.91
CA GLU A 31 2.88 -15.59 4.78
C GLU A 31 2.11 -16.83 4.29
N ALA A 32 1.99 -17.00 2.97
CA ALA A 32 1.43 -18.20 2.38
C ALA A 32 2.24 -19.46 2.74
N THR A 33 3.57 -19.39 2.68
CA THR A 33 4.46 -20.49 3.10
C THR A 33 4.19 -20.89 4.54
N GLU A 34 4.08 -19.92 5.46
CA GLU A 34 3.82 -20.21 6.87
C GLU A 34 2.49 -20.93 7.10
N THR A 35 1.44 -20.54 6.37
CA THR A 35 0.15 -21.24 6.41
C THR A 35 0.29 -22.67 5.89
N LEU A 36 1.00 -22.88 4.79
CA LEU A 36 1.19 -24.19 4.18
C LEU A 36 2.01 -25.13 5.05
N LEU A 37 3.08 -24.65 5.69
CA LEU A 37 3.93 -25.45 6.57
C LEU A 37 3.23 -25.90 7.86
N LYS A 38 2.18 -25.19 8.30
CA LYS A 38 1.37 -25.58 9.48
C LYS A 38 0.46 -26.77 9.19
N LEU A 39 0.24 -27.11 7.94
CA LEU A 39 -0.60 -28.25 7.56
C LEU A 39 0.22 -29.54 7.66
N GLN A 40 -0.23 -30.46 8.52
CA GLN A 40 0.42 -31.77 8.71
C GLN A 40 0.35 -32.68 7.48
N ASP A 41 -0.64 -32.46 6.61
CA ASP A 41 -0.87 -33.26 5.41
C ASP A 41 -1.31 -32.38 4.22
N PHE A 42 -0.53 -32.40 3.13
CA PHE A 42 -0.87 -31.72 1.87
C PHE A 42 -1.92 -32.48 1.03
N THR A 43 -2.70 -33.35 1.67
CA THR A 43 -3.78 -34.12 1.03
C THR A 43 -5.12 -33.38 1.05
N THR A 44 -5.19 -32.26 1.77
CA THR A 44 -6.39 -31.43 1.92
C THR A 44 -6.32 -30.16 1.07
N GLU A 45 -7.51 -29.63 0.78
CA GLU A 45 -7.68 -28.31 0.18
C GLU A 45 -7.24 -27.22 1.17
N VAL A 46 -6.42 -26.27 0.71
CA VAL A 46 -5.95 -25.15 1.53
C VAL A 46 -6.72 -23.89 1.17
N PHE A 47 -7.35 -23.27 2.16
CA PHE A 47 -8.07 -22.02 1.97
C PHE A 47 -7.19 -20.79 2.25
N PHE A 48 -7.27 -19.80 1.37
CA PHE A 48 -6.64 -18.49 1.45
C PHE A 48 -7.69 -17.41 1.25
N GLU A 49 -7.87 -16.53 2.23
CA GLU A 49 -8.74 -15.36 2.14
C GLU A 49 -8.03 -14.21 1.40
N ARG A 50 -7.68 -14.45 0.13
CA ARG A 50 -6.89 -13.55 -0.73
C ARG A 50 -7.59 -13.26 -2.05
N HIS A 51 -7.00 -12.41 -2.89
CA HIS A 51 -7.65 -11.95 -4.12
C HIS A 51 -7.61 -13.02 -5.25
N PRO A 52 -8.73 -13.66 -5.63
CA PRO A 52 -8.73 -14.77 -6.58
C PRO A 52 -8.33 -14.35 -8.00
N GLY A 53 -8.63 -13.11 -8.41
CA GLY A 53 -8.28 -12.60 -9.74
C GLY A 53 -6.80 -12.35 -9.97
N ILE A 54 -5.98 -12.24 -8.91
CA ILE A 54 -4.54 -11.99 -9.02
C ILE A 54 -3.77 -13.31 -9.03
N PHE A 55 -4.27 -14.31 -8.30
CA PHE A 55 -3.63 -15.62 -8.13
C PHE A 55 -3.22 -16.32 -9.44
N PRO A 56 -3.96 -16.27 -10.56
CA PRO A 56 -3.51 -16.84 -11.83
C PRO A 56 -2.14 -16.32 -12.30
N THR A 57 -1.82 -15.06 -12.00
CA THR A 57 -0.53 -14.43 -12.31
C THR A 57 0.57 -14.98 -11.41
N ILE A 58 0.28 -15.09 -10.12
CA ILE A 58 1.16 -15.70 -9.11
C ILE A 58 1.49 -17.14 -9.50
N LEU A 59 0.47 -17.94 -9.79
CA LEU A 59 0.62 -19.32 -10.24
C LEU A 59 1.38 -19.41 -11.56
N GLY A 60 1.12 -18.49 -12.50
CA GLY A 60 1.87 -18.41 -13.75
C GLY A 60 3.36 -18.21 -13.53
N TYR A 61 3.73 -17.31 -12.62
CA TYR A 61 5.13 -17.10 -12.22
C TYR A 61 5.74 -18.36 -11.60
N LEU A 62 5.04 -19.03 -10.68
CA LEU A 62 5.52 -20.30 -10.10
C LEU A 62 5.73 -21.38 -11.17
N GLN A 63 4.93 -21.36 -12.24
CA GLN A 63 5.07 -22.25 -13.40
C GLN A 63 6.15 -21.79 -14.40
N GLY A 64 6.85 -20.68 -14.14
CA GLY A 64 7.92 -20.15 -14.99
C GLY A 64 7.46 -19.27 -16.15
N ARG A 65 6.21 -18.78 -16.12
CA ARG A 65 5.72 -17.78 -17.09
C ARG A 65 6.16 -16.37 -16.68
N ASP A 66 6.23 -15.48 -17.66
CA ASP A 66 6.48 -14.06 -17.42
C ASP A 66 5.40 -13.44 -16.54
N MET A 67 5.82 -12.65 -15.54
CA MET A 67 4.91 -11.98 -14.63
C MET A 67 4.43 -10.65 -15.23
N HIS A 68 3.19 -10.65 -15.70
CA HIS A 68 2.53 -9.45 -16.21
C HIS A 68 1.53 -8.90 -15.21
N PHE A 69 1.40 -7.57 -15.17
CA PHE A 69 0.38 -6.90 -14.39
C PHE A 69 -1.02 -7.10 -15.01
N PRO A 70 -2.01 -7.64 -14.28
CA PRO A 70 -3.37 -7.77 -14.77
C PRO A 70 -4.06 -6.41 -14.91
N SER A 71 -4.61 -6.10 -16.09
CA SER A 71 -5.24 -4.79 -16.35
C SER A 71 -6.53 -4.52 -15.57
N SER A 72 -7.17 -5.56 -15.04
CA SER A 72 -8.44 -5.49 -14.31
C SER A 72 -8.30 -5.22 -12.81
N VAL A 73 -7.07 -5.01 -12.32
CA VAL A 73 -6.75 -4.92 -10.89
C VAL A 73 -6.04 -3.58 -10.62
N CYS A 74 -6.13 -3.06 -9.38
CA CYS A 74 -5.33 -1.92 -8.96
C CYS A 74 -3.83 -2.30 -8.79
N VAL A 75 -2.91 -1.36 -9.05
CA VAL A 75 -1.48 -1.60 -8.83
C VAL A 75 -1.18 -1.88 -7.35
N GLY A 76 -1.80 -1.13 -6.44
CA GLY A 76 -1.62 -1.33 -4.99
C GLY A 76 -2.00 -2.74 -4.54
N GLU A 77 -3.20 -3.20 -4.91
CA GLU A 77 -3.68 -4.56 -4.60
C GLU A 77 -2.76 -5.63 -5.17
N PHE A 78 -2.27 -5.45 -6.40
CA PHE A 78 -1.31 -6.39 -6.99
C PHE A 78 0.00 -6.48 -6.19
N LEU A 79 0.54 -5.34 -5.76
CA LEU A 79 1.76 -5.30 -4.94
C LEU A 79 1.56 -5.92 -3.56
N GLU A 80 0.39 -5.73 -2.95
CA GLU A 80 0.03 -6.37 -1.68
C GLU A 80 -0.05 -7.89 -1.81
N GLU A 81 -0.65 -8.40 -2.90
CA GLU A 81 -0.64 -9.83 -3.17
C GLU A 81 0.77 -10.35 -3.42
N LEU A 82 1.60 -9.68 -4.23
CA LEU A 82 2.98 -10.09 -4.42
C LEU A 82 3.74 -10.20 -3.10
N LYS A 83 3.53 -9.25 -2.19
CA LYS A 83 4.09 -9.29 -0.84
C LYS A 83 3.57 -10.50 -0.04
N PHE A 84 2.27 -10.75 -0.05
CA PHE A 84 1.66 -11.89 0.64
C PHE A 84 2.20 -13.24 0.15
N TRP A 85 2.38 -13.39 -1.17
CA TRP A 85 2.93 -14.59 -1.80
C TRP A 85 4.48 -14.61 -1.81
N GLY A 86 5.14 -13.59 -1.26
CA GLY A 86 6.60 -13.48 -1.14
C GLY A 86 7.34 -13.35 -2.47
N ILE A 87 6.71 -12.76 -3.48
CA ILE A 87 7.33 -12.54 -4.78
C ILE A 87 7.83 -11.10 -4.90
N ASP A 88 9.10 -10.96 -5.23
CA ASP A 88 9.75 -9.66 -5.42
C ASP A 88 9.29 -8.99 -6.72
N THR A 89 8.98 -7.69 -6.65
CA THR A 89 8.58 -6.86 -7.80
C THR A 89 9.60 -6.84 -8.94
N LYS A 90 10.87 -7.18 -8.69
CA LYS A 90 11.90 -7.30 -9.75
C LYS A 90 11.59 -8.37 -10.80
N TYR A 91 10.74 -9.34 -10.48
CA TYR A 91 10.32 -10.39 -11.40
C TYR A 91 9.23 -9.95 -12.38
N ILE A 92 8.66 -8.75 -12.19
CA ILE A 92 7.67 -8.19 -13.11
C ILE A 92 8.32 -7.91 -14.47
N SER A 93 7.63 -8.33 -15.52
CA SER A 93 8.10 -8.15 -16.90
C SER A 93 8.25 -6.65 -17.24
N LYS A 94 9.25 -6.35 -18.07
CA LYS A 94 9.63 -4.98 -18.45
C LYS A 94 8.45 -4.17 -19.02
N CYS A 95 7.54 -4.82 -19.75
CA CYS A 95 6.38 -4.13 -20.32
C CYS A 95 5.40 -3.58 -19.27
N CYS A 96 5.40 -4.13 -18.06
CA CYS A 96 4.55 -3.68 -16.95
C CYS A 96 5.31 -2.83 -15.94
N LEU A 97 6.64 -2.93 -15.90
CA LEU A 97 7.48 -2.29 -14.88
C LEU A 97 7.27 -0.78 -14.78
N SER A 98 7.13 -0.07 -15.91
CA SER A 98 6.91 1.38 -15.89
C SER A 98 5.68 1.77 -15.07
N LYS A 99 4.58 1.01 -15.20
CA LYS A 99 3.34 1.29 -14.45
C LYS A 99 3.53 1.08 -12.96
N ILE A 100 4.28 0.05 -12.57
CA ILE A 100 4.60 -0.24 -11.17
C ILE A 100 5.46 0.88 -10.57
N VAL A 101 6.52 1.28 -11.28
CA VAL A 101 7.44 2.33 -10.81
C VAL A 101 6.70 3.65 -10.64
N THR A 102 5.93 4.08 -11.63
CA THR A 102 5.14 5.31 -11.57
C THR A 102 4.21 5.31 -10.35
N PHE A 103 3.45 4.23 -10.14
CA PHE A 103 2.58 4.12 -8.97
C PHE A 103 3.37 4.21 -7.65
N THR A 104 4.51 3.52 -7.53
CA THR A 104 5.31 3.58 -6.30
C THR A 104 5.89 4.96 -6.02
N ASP A 105 6.25 5.72 -7.06
CA ASP A 105 6.79 7.07 -6.91
C ASP A 105 5.71 8.10 -6.58
N GLU A 106 4.51 7.94 -7.16
CA GLU A 106 3.31 8.69 -6.77
C GLU A 106 2.98 8.47 -5.29
N GLN A 107 2.97 7.21 -4.84
CA GLN A 107 2.71 6.87 -3.44
C GLN A 107 3.76 7.48 -2.48
N LYS A 108 5.04 7.45 -2.84
CA LYS A 108 6.09 8.13 -2.05
C LYS A 108 5.86 9.63 -1.99
N THR A 109 5.47 10.24 -3.10
CA THR A 109 5.21 11.68 -3.16
C THR A 109 4.04 12.06 -2.27
N LEU A 110 2.94 11.31 -2.32
CA LEU A 110 1.78 11.51 -1.44
C LEU A 110 2.17 11.38 0.04
N GLN A 111 2.95 10.35 0.41
CA GLN A 111 3.41 10.18 1.79
C GLN A 111 4.28 11.34 2.30
N ILE A 112 5.08 11.96 1.42
CA ILE A 112 5.86 13.16 1.78
C ILE A 112 4.91 14.33 2.02
N MET A 113 3.95 14.55 1.12
CA MET A 113 2.96 15.63 1.25
C MET A 113 2.12 15.51 2.53
N GLU A 114 1.69 14.30 2.87
CA GLU A 114 0.93 14.02 4.11
C GLU A 114 1.77 14.30 5.36
N LYS A 115 3.06 13.91 5.36
CA LYS A 115 3.97 14.21 6.47
C LYS A 115 4.19 15.70 6.65
N ASP A 116 4.37 16.44 5.56
CA ASP A 116 4.53 17.89 5.57
C ASP A 116 3.27 18.58 6.11
N GLN A 117 2.09 18.10 5.71
CA GLN A 117 0.82 18.62 6.21
C GLN A 117 0.65 18.35 7.71
N ASN A 118 0.89 17.11 8.16
CA ASN A 118 0.81 16.75 9.57
C ASN A 118 1.77 17.59 10.43
N ASN A 119 3.00 17.83 9.96
CA ASN A 119 3.97 18.67 10.67
C ASN A 119 3.48 20.14 10.80
N LYS A 120 2.87 20.70 9.75
CA LYS A 120 2.25 22.03 9.82
C LYS A 120 1.10 22.07 10.82
N ASP A 121 0.23 21.06 10.80
CA ASP A 121 -0.91 20.95 11.73
C ASP A 121 -0.43 20.80 13.18
N ASP A 122 0.60 20.01 13.44
CA ASP A 122 1.22 19.87 14.76
C ASP A 122 1.83 21.20 15.24
N LYS A 123 2.56 21.91 14.37
CA LYS A 123 3.10 23.24 14.69
C LYS A 123 1.98 24.22 15.02
N ARG A 124 0.90 24.23 14.23
CA ARG A 124 -0.27 25.08 14.45
C ARG A 124 -0.95 24.75 15.79
N ASN A 125 -1.17 23.47 16.08
CA ASN A 125 -1.79 23.02 17.33
C ASN A 125 -0.93 23.37 18.56
N ALA A 126 0.40 23.22 18.46
CA ALA A 126 1.33 23.63 19.50
C ALA A 126 1.26 25.16 19.76
N LEU A 127 1.17 25.97 18.71
CA LEU A 127 0.98 27.41 18.83
C LEU A 127 -0.36 27.77 19.48
N LEU A 128 -1.46 27.13 19.07
CA LEU A 128 -2.79 27.34 19.66
C LEU A 128 -2.80 27.01 21.16
N LYS A 129 -2.20 25.88 21.55
CA LYS A 129 -2.09 25.46 22.96
C LYS A 129 -1.26 26.44 23.80
N LYS A 130 -0.24 27.09 23.22
CA LYS A 130 0.56 28.14 23.90
C LYS A 130 -0.25 29.42 24.16
N VAL A 131 -1.36 29.62 23.44
CA VAL A 131 -2.24 30.79 23.57
C VAL A 131 -3.41 30.52 24.52
N GLU A 132 -3.79 29.25 24.73
CA GLU A 132 -4.77 28.84 25.73
C GLU A 132 -4.27 29.20 27.14
N GLY A 133 -4.99 30.11 27.81
CA GLY A 133 -4.67 30.59 29.16
C GLY A 133 -4.10 32.03 29.25
N LYS A 134 -3.80 32.69 28.12
CA LYS A 134 -3.27 34.08 28.09
C LYS A 134 -4.36 35.16 28.18
N GLN A 135 -4.00 36.42 28.51
CA GLN A 135 -4.96 37.55 28.57
C GLN A 135 -5.47 37.95 27.17
N SER A 136 -6.64 38.62 27.09
CA SER A 136 -7.36 38.89 25.83
C SER A 136 -6.55 39.60 24.73
N TRP A 137 -5.64 40.52 25.06
CA TRP A 137 -4.85 41.24 24.05
C TRP A 137 -3.71 40.38 23.49
N GLU A 138 -3.07 39.54 24.31
CA GLU A 138 -2.03 38.60 23.89
C GLU A 138 -2.61 37.50 22.97
N ARG A 139 -3.87 37.12 23.18
CA ARG A 139 -4.59 36.20 22.29
C ARG A 139 -4.83 36.80 20.90
N ILE A 140 -5.17 38.08 20.83
CA ILE A 140 -5.39 38.78 19.56
C ILE A 140 -4.07 38.89 18.80
N GLN A 141 -2.97 39.25 19.48
CA GLN A 141 -1.65 39.31 18.86
C GLN A 141 -1.18 37.95 18.33
N ALA A 142 -1.33 36.88 19.12
CA ALA A 142 -0.93 35.55 18.70
C ALA A 142 -1.79 35.00 17.55
N ARG A 143 -3.09 35.30 17.52
CA ARG A 143 -3.96 35.00 16.36
C ARG A 143 -3.56 35.80 15.13
N GLY A 144 -3.16 37.05 15.28
CA GLY A 144 -2.62 37.87 14.20
C GLY A 144 -1.32 37.29 13.61
N TRP A 145 -0.41 36.82 14.47
CA TRP A 145 0.84 36.17 14.04
C TRP A 145 0.59 34.86 13.28
N LEU A 146 -0.38 34.06 13.72
CA LEU A 146 -0.79 32.82 13.04
C LEU A 146 -1.38 33.08 11.64
N VAL A 147 -2.11 34.18 11.47
CA VAL A 147 -2.66 34.59 10.17
C VAL A 147 -1.56 35.09 9.22
N LEU A 148 -0.52 35.73 9.76
CA LEU A 148 0.60 36.25 8.99
C LEU A 148 1.58 35.14 8.54
N GLU A 149 1.86 34.17 9.40
CA GLU A 149 2.72 33.03 9.04
C GLU A 149 2.08 32.10 8.00
N GLU A 150 0.74 32.03 7.95
CA GLU A 150 0.03 31.06 7.11
C GLU A 150 -1.22 31.65 6.45
N PRO A 151 -1.05 32.53 5.44
CA PRO A 151 -2.15 33.32 4.92
C PRO A 151 -3.09 32.55 3.99
N SER A 152 -2.78 31.29 3.67
CA SER A 152 -3.65 30.37 2.93
C SER A 152 -4.73 29.70 3.79
N THR A 153 -4.63 29.79 5.13
CA THR A 153 -5.46 29.00 6.07
C THR A 153 -6.80 29.64 6.45
N SER A 154 -7.05 30.88 6.04
CA SER A 154 -8.28 31.60 6.35
C SER A 154 -8.73 32.46 5.17
N VAL A 155 -10.06 32.51 4.94
CA VAL A 155 -10.67 33.43 3.96
C VAL A 155 -10.29 34.88 4.25
N LEU A 156 -10.19 35.25 5.53
CA LEU A 156 -9.78 36.59 5.97
C LEU A 156 -8.31 36.89 5.61
N ALA A 157 -7.45 35.86 5.64
CA ALA A 157 -6.03 36.00 5.34
C ALA A 157 -5.76 36.16 3.83
N LYS A 158 -6.57 35.48 2.99
CA LYS A 158 -6.58 35.71 1.54
C LYS A 158 -7.01 37.14 1.18
N VAL A 159 -7.99 37.71 1.90
CA VAL A 159 -8.44 39.11 1.71
C VAL A 159 -7.36 40.11 2.11
N ILE A 160 -6.64 39.87 3.21
CA ILE A 160 -5.54 40.73 3.65
C ILE A 160 -4.39 40.72 2.62
N ILE A 161 -4.02 39.57 2.05
CA ILE A 161 -3.01 39.52 0.97
C ILE A 161 -3.42 40.37 -0.23
N ILE A 162 -4.67 40.25 -0.67
CA ILE A 162 -5.17 40.95 -1.87
C ILE A 162 -5.18 42.47 -1.67
N HIS A 163 -5.29 42.96 -0.43
CA HIS A 163 -5.35 44.39 -0.15
C HIS A 163 -3.97 45.05 0.07
N PHE A 164 -2.90 44.26 0.23
CA PHE A 164 -1.53 44.73 0.47
C PHE A 164 -0.54 44.36 -0.66
N LEU A 165 -1.01 43.83 -1.78
CA LEU A 165 -0.31 43.75 -3.08
C LEU A 165 -0.85 44.82 -4.02
#